data_AF-A0A7V2AIK8-F1
#
_entry.id   AF-A0A7V2AIK8-F1
#
_cell.length_a   1.000
_cell.length_b   1.000
_cell.length_c   1.000
_cell.angle_alpha   90.00
_cell.angle_beta   90.00
_cell.angle_gamma   90.00
#
_symmetry.space_group_name_H-M   'P 1'
#
loop_
_entity.id
_entity.type
_entity.pdbx_description
1 polymer ?
#
loop_
_entity_poly.entity_id
_entity_poly.type
_entity_poly.pdbx_seq_one_letter_code
_entity_poly.pdbx_strand_id
1 'polypeptide(L)'
;EEARAAYALTLRLTVALSVGIALVVGVFRILKGWPIHYLIIGGYLGVVVLTLFAPAEIIGIAYDSGGVTTSTITVPLVTALGVGLASTIRGRNPMVDGFGLIAFASLTPILFVLVFGMVVH
;
A
#
# COMPACT_ATOMS: atom_id res chain seq x y z
N GLU A 1 -8.83 -23.24 -17.47
CA GLU A 1 -7.42 -22.84 -17.26
C GLU A 1 -7.24 -21.33 -17.47
N GLU A 2 -7.73 -20.81 -18.60
CA GLU A 2 -7.73 -19.38 -18.93
C GLU A 2 -8.37 -18.47 -17.86
N ALA A 3 -9.54 -18.85 -17.33
CA ALA A 3 -10.21 -18.06 -16.27
C ALA A 3 -9.35 -17.91 -15.00
N ARG A 4 -8.59 -18.95 -14.62
CA ARG A 4 -7.68 -18.90 -13.46
C ARG A 4 -6.48 -18.00 -13.76
N ALA A 5 -5.94 -18.08 -14.97
CA ALA A 5 -4.84 -17.22 -15.40
C ALA A 5 -5.25 -15.74 -15.45
N ALA A 6 -6.45 -15.45 -15.96
CA ALA A 6 -7.03 -14.11 -16.00
C ALA A 6 -7.23 -13.55 -14.58
N TYR A 7 -7.82 -14.33 -13.67
CA TYR A 7 -8.00 -13.92 -12.28
C TYR A 7 -6.66 -13.58 -11.61
N ALA A 8 -5.66 -14.46 -11.75
CA ALA A 8 -4.34 -14.25 -11.18
C ALA A 8 -3.65 -13.00 -11.74
N LEU A 9 -3.81 -12.74 -13.05
CA LEU A 9 -3.28 -11.54 -13.69
C LEU A 9 -3.95 -10.28 -13.14
N THR A 10 -5.29 -10.26 -13.08
CA THR A 10 -6.04 -9.11 -12.55
C THR A 10 -5.68 -8.82 -11.10
N LEU A 11 -5.54 -9.85 -10.26
CA LEU A 11 -5.08 -9.69 -8.88
C LEU A 11 -3.68 -9.07 -8.82
N ARG A 12 -2.72 -9.54 -9.63
CA ARG A 12 -1.36 -8.97 -9.68
C ARG A 12 -1.37 -7.51 -10.15
N LEU A 13 -2.20 -7.19 -11.14
CA LEU A 13 -2.34 -5.82 -11.63
C LEU A 13 -2.98 -4.90 -10.58
N THR A 14 -3.99 -5.38 -9.84
CA THR A 14 -4.59 -4.68 -8.70
C THR A 14 -3.53 -4.35 -7.65
N VAL A 15 -2.70 -5.33 -7.27
CA VAL A 15 -1.61 -5.12 -6.31
C VAL A 15 -0.59 -4.12 -6.86
N ALA A 16 -0.13 -4.28 -8.10
CA ALA A 16 0.83 -3.38 -8.72
C ALA A 16 0.31 -1.93 -8.80
N LEU A 17 -0.95 -1.75 -9.19
CA LEU A 17 -1.61 -0.44 -9.24
C LEU A 17 -1.71 0.19 -7.84
N SER A 18 -2.09 -0.60 -6.83
CA SER A 18 -2.19 -0.13 -5.45
C SER A 18 -0.86 0.40 -4.91
N VAL A 19 0.27 -0.26 -5.23
CA VAL A 19 1.62 0.18 -4.84
C VAL A 19 1.99 1.47 -5.58
N GLY A 20 1.69 1.57 -6.87
CA GLY A 20 1.91 2.81 -7.62
C GLY A 20 1.16 4.00 -7.01
N ILE A 21 -0.11 3.81 -6.67
CA ILE A 21 -0.92 4.82 -5.99
C ILE A 21 -0.35 5.15 -4.61
N ALA A 22 0.08 4.14 -3.85
CA ALA A 22 0.71 4.32 -2.54
C ALA A 22 1.94 5.22 -2.61
N LEU A 23 2.81 5.01 -3.62
CA LEU A 23 4.00 5.82 -3.81
C LEU A 23 3.65 7.25 -4.23
N VAL A 24 2.70 7.44 -5.14
CA VAL A 24 2.25 8.78 -5.56
C VAL A 24 1.68 9.55 -4.36
N VAL A 25 0.78 8.94 -3.59
CA VAL A 25 0.18 9.54 -2.39
C VAL A 25 1.25 9.81 -1.33
N GLY A 26 2.16 8.86 -1.10
CA GLY A 26 3.26 9.00 -0.15
C GLY A 26 4.20 10.15 -0.49
N VAL A 27 4.62 10.27 -1.76
CA VAL A 27 5.45 11.36 -2.25
C VAL A 27 4.72 12.69 -2.11
N PHE A 28 3.46 12.76 -2.54
CA PHE A 28 2.64 13.96 -2.40
C PHE A 28 2.50 14.40 -0.93
N ARG A 29 2.35 13.44 -0.02
CA ARG A 29 2.30 13.66 1.43
C ARG A 29 3.61 14.23 1.97
N ILE A 30 4.78 13.76 1.51
CA ILE A 30 6.09 14.34 1.91
C ILE A 30 6.19 15.80 1.44
N LEU A 31 5.76 16.09 0.21
CA LEU A 31 5.77 17.44 -0.34
C LEU A 31 4.85 18.39 0.44
N LYS A 32 3.64 17.95 0.78
CA LYS A 32 2.68 18.74 1.57
C LYS A 32 2.98 18.76 3.06
N GLY A 33 3.81 17.85 3.55
CA GLY A 33 4.15 17.76 4.96
C GLY A 33 3.03 17.22 5.84
N TRP A 34 2.13 16.41 5.29
CA TRP A 34 1.02 15.87 6.08
C TRP A 34 1.52 14.88 7.14
N PRO A 35 0.92 14.88 8.34
CA PRO A 35 1.26 13.93 9.38
C PRO A 35 0.87 12.51 8.93
N ILE A 36 1.84 11.59 8.97
CA ILE A 36 1.63 10.23 8.48
C ILE A 36 0.55 9.47 9.29
N HIS A 37 0.48 9.71 10.59
CA HIS A 37 -0.40 8.94 11.48
C HIS A 37 -1.87 9.06 11.08
N TYR A 38 -2.33 10.22 10.59
CA TYR A 38 -3.73 10.38 10.15
C TYR A 38 -4.07 9.46 8.98
N LEU A 39 -3.15 9.34 8.02
CA LEU A 39 -3.33 8.48 6.85
C LEU A 39 -3.25 7.00 7.21
N ILE A 40 -2.33 6.63 8.10
CA ILE A 40 -2.19 5.24 8.56
C ILE A 40 -3.39 4.81 9.40
N ILE A 41 -3.83 5.65 10.35
CA ILE A 41 -5.01 5.37 11.17
C ILE A 41 -6.25 5.26 10.27
N GLY A 42 -6.48 6.24 9.40
CA GLY A 42 -7.62 6.22 8.47
C GLY A 42 -7.59 5.02 7.53
N GLY A 43 -6.41 4.69 7.01
CA GLY A 43 -6.20 3.52 6.16
C GLY A 43 -6.53 2.21 6.87
N TYR A 44 -6.03 2.01 8.09
CA TYR A 44 -6.31 0.79 8.85
C TYR A 44 -7.75 0.72 9.35
N LEU A 45 -8.38 1.84 9.68
CA LEU A 45 -9.82 1.88 9.91
C LEU A 45 -10.57 1.40 8.66
N GLY A 46 -10.17 1.86 7.48
CA GLY A 46 -10.68 1.37 6.20
C GLY A 46 -10.48 -0.14 6.03
N VAL A 47 -9.28 -0.65 6.33
CA VAL A 47 -8.99 -2.10 6.29
C VAL A 47 -9.93 -2.87 7.21
N VAL A 48 -10.09 -2.44 8.47
CA VAL A 48 -10.98 -3.10 9.44
C VAL A 48 -12.41 -3.12 8.93
N VAL A 49 -12.93 -1.96 8.50
CA VAL A 49 -14.29 -1.85 7.97
C VAL A 49 -14.49 -2.76 6.77
N LEU A 50 -13.58 -2.72 5.78
CA LEU A 50 -13.67 -3.55 4.57
C LEU A 50 -13.56 -5.05 4.90
N THR A 51 -12.74 -5.42 5.88
CA THR A 51 -12.58 -6.81 6.32
C THR A 51 -13.89 -7.39 6.84
N LEU A 52 -14.75 -6.59 7.47
CA LEU A 52 -16.06 -7.05 7.98
C LEU A 52 -17.04 -7.44 6.86
N PHE A 53 -16.85 -6.92 5.64
CA PHE A 53 -17.72 -7.18 4.50
C PHE A 53 -17.06 -8.07 3.43
N ALA A 54 -15.76 -8.31 3.54
CA ALA A 54 -15.00 -9.07 2.55
C ALA A 54 -15.26 -10.59 2.66
N PRO A 55 -15.26 -11.31 1.52
CA PRO A 55 -15.37 -12.76 1.52
C PRO A 55 -14.15 -13.42 2.20
N ALA A 56 -14.36 -14.51 2.93
CA ALA A 56 -13.33 -15.11 3.78
C ALA A 56 -12.08 -15.55 2.99
N GLU A 57 -12.25 -15.92 1.72
CA GLU A 57 -11.19 -16.38 0.84
C GLU A 57 -10.23 -15.25 0.43
N ILE A 58 -10.71 -14.00 0.34
CA ILE A 58 -9.86 -12.87 -0.06
C ILE A 58 -9.10 -12.27 1.11
N ILE A 59 -9.62 -12.38 2.34
CA ILE A 59 -9.04 -11.72 3.51
C ILE A 59 -7.57 -12.15 3.69
N GLY A 60 -7.29 -13.46 3.68
CA GLY A 60 -5.92 -13.96 3.79
C GLY A 60 -4.99 -13.43 2.69
N ILE A 61 -5.49 -13.42 1.44
CA ILE A 61 -4.74 -12.91 0.28
C ILE A 61 -4.47 -11.41 0.41
N ALA A 62 -5.42 -10.63 0.92
CA ALA A 62 -5.27 -9.19 1.09
C ALA A 62 -4.17 -8.85 2.09
N TYR A 63 -4.18 -9.48 3.27
CA TYR A 63 -3.18 -9.23 4.30
C TYR A 63 -1.79 -9.77 3.92
N ASP A 64 -1.71 -10.89 3.22
CA ASP A 64 -0.44 -11.40 2.67
C ASP A 64 0.13 -10.48 1.58
N SER A 65 -0.74 -9.92 0.72
CA SER A 65 -0.35 -8.99 -0.35
C SER A 65 0.38 -7.76 0.19
N GLY A 66 -0.03 -7.24 1.36
CA GLY A 66 0.64 -6.13 2.01
C GLY A 66 2.06 -6.46 2.50
N GLY A 67 2.31 -7.71 2.89
CA GLY A 67 3.64 -8.20 3.26
C GLY A 67 4.54 -8.45 2.05
N VAL A 68 3.98 -9.03 0.98
CA VAL A 68 4.69 -9.32 -0.28
C VAL A 68 5.21 -8.05 -0.95
N THR A 69 4.44 -6.96 -0.93
CA THR A 69 4.87 -5.68 -1.51
C THR A 69 5.97 -4.99 -0.72
N THR A 70 6.22 -5.40 0.52
CA THR A 70 7.35 -4.97 1.37
C THR A 70 8.45 -6.03 1.48
N SER A 71 8.71 -6.73 0.38
CA SER A 71 9.83 -7.67 0.27
C SER A 71 11.21 -7.02 0.45
N THR A 72 12.23 -7.86 0.58
CA THR A 72 13.65 -7.49 0.70
C THR A 72 14.17 -6.61 -0.43
N ILE A 73 13.54 -6.65 -1.61
CA ILE A 73 13.92 -5.83 -2.78
C ILE A 73 13.21 -4.48 -2.76
N THR A 74 11.90 -4.49 -2.49
CA THR A 74 11.07 -3.29 -2.60
C THR A 74 11.27 -2.32 -1.45
N VAL A 75 11.50 -2.82 -0.23
CA VAL A 75 11.71 -1.98 0.96
C VAL A 75 12.91 -1.04 0.80
N PRO A 76 14.12 -1.50 0.43
CA PRO A 76 15.26 -0.59 0.22
C PRO A 76 15.00 0.45 -0.85
N LEU A 77 14.34 0.08 -1.96
CA LEU A 77 14.02 1.00 -3.06
C LEU A 77 13.05 2.11 -2.60
N VAL A 78 11.96 1.72 -1.94
CA VAL A 78 10.94 2.64 -1.42
C VAL A 78 11.53 3.54 -0.32
N THR A 79 12.39 2.98 0.53
CA THR A 79 13.10 3.73 1.57
C THR A 79 14.07 4.73 0.96
N ALA A 80 14.87 4.33 -0.03
CA ALA A 80 15.80 5.22 -0.72
C ALA A 80 15.07 6.39 -1.38
N LEU A 81 13.93 6.13 -2.02
CA LEU A 81 13.06 7.17 -2.59
C LEU A 81 12.54 8.13 -1.50
N GLY A 82 11.96 7.60 -0.43
CA GLY A 82 11.37 8.41 0.64
C GLY A 82 12.40 9.24 1.40
N VAL A 83 13.51 8.62 1.83
CA VAL A 83 14.62 9.27 2.54
C VAL A 83 15.32 10.28 1.62
N GLY A 84 15.57 9.91 0.36
CA GLY A 84 16.16 10.79 -0.64
C GLY A 84 15.31 12.05 -0.84
N LEU A 85 14.01 11.89 -1.06
CA LEU A 85 13.11 13.03 -1.21
C LEU A 85 13.05 13.89 0.06
N ALA A 86 12.83 13.28 1.23
CA ALA A 86 12.72 14.00 2.50
C ALA A 86 14.02 14.74 2.87
N SER A 87 15.20 14.22 2.53
CA SER A 87 16.48 14.88 2.83
C SER A 87 16.72 16.15 2.02
N THR A 88 16.09 16.30 0.86
CA THR A 88 16.20 17.49 0.01
C THR A 88 15.24 18.63 0.41
N ILE A 89 14.25 18.35 1.25
CA ILE A 89 13.20 19.31 1.63
C ILE A 89 13.46 19.82 3.06
N ARG A 90 13.68 21.14 3.21
CA ARG A 90 13.91 21.75 4.52
C ARG A 90 12.71 21.54 5.44
N GLY A 91 12.97 21.14 6.69
CA GLY A 91 11.95 20.90 7.71
C GLY A 91 11.27 19.52 7.63
N ARG A 92 11.75 18.62 6.77
CA ARG A 92 11.32 17.21 6.75
C ARG A 92 12.28 16.35 7.55
N ASN A 93 11.74 15.28 8.13
CA ASN A 93 12.52 14.31 8.88
C ASN A 93 12.64 13.04 8.04
N PRO A 94 13.82 12.72 7.48
CA PRO A 94 13.99 11.55 6.63
C PRO A 94 13.60 10.23 7.30
N MET A 95 13.71 10.14 8.62
CA MET A 95 13.29 8.95 9.37
C MET A 95 11.77 8.78 9.32
N VAL A 96 11.01 9.81 9.70
CA VAL A 96 9.54 9.73 9.80
C VAL A 96 8.88 9.82 8.42
N ASP A 97 9.37 10.72 7.58
CA ASP A 97 8.82 10.98 6.26
C ASP A 97 9.24 9.90 5.26
N GLY A 98 10.49 9.46 5.30
CA GLY A 98 11.06 8.49 4.38
C GLY A 98 10.62 7.05 4.66
N PHE A 99 10.77 6.54 5.89
CA PHE A 99 10.28 5.20 6.22
C PHE A 99 8.76 5.10 6.19
N GLY A 100 8.08 6.23 6.39
CA GLY A 100 6.63 6.31 6.26
C GLY A 100 6.09 5.88 4.89
N LEU A 101 6.90 5.98 3.83
CA LEU A 101 6.54 5.54 2.49
C LEU A 101 6.32 4.01 2.40
N ILE A 102 7.06 3.24 3.20
CA ILE A 102 6.94 1.78 3.28
C ILE A 102 5.58 1.39 3.84
N ALA A 103 5.11 2.11 4.86
CA ALA A 103 3.82 1.84 5.48
C ALA A 103 2.67 1.99 4.46
N PHE A 104 2.73 2.97 3.55
CA PHE A 104 1.76 3.10 2.46
C PHE A 104 1.84 1.95 1.46
N ALA A 105 3.06 1.56 1.07
CA ALA A 105 3.29 0.46 0.14
C ALA A 105 2.79 -0.89 0.67
N SER A 106 2.68 -1.05 2.00
CA SER A 106 2.09 -2.23 2.64
C SER A 106 0.57 -2.11 2.81
N LEU A 107 0.08 -0.96 3.25
CA LEU A 107 -1.33 -0.75 3.59
C LEU A 107 -2.25 -0.72 2.35
N THR A 108 -1.83 -0.06 1.28
CA THR A 108 -2.69 0.18 0.11
C THR A 108 -3.06 -1.11 -0.65
N PRO A 109 -2.14 -2.09 -0.84
CA PRO A 109 -2.50 -3.41 -1.37
C PRO A 109 -3.59 -4.12 -0.60
N ILE A 110 -3.57 -4.06 0.73
CA ILE A 110 -4.60 -4.70 1.57
C ILE A 110 -5.98 -4.13 1.22
N LEU A 111 -6.09 -2.79 1.18
CA LEU A 111 -7.34 -2.11 0.83
C LEU A 111 -7.83 -2.50 -0.58
N PHE A 112 -6.93 -2.46 -1.56
CA PHE A 112 -7.28 -2.74 -2.96
C PHE A 112 -7.68 -4.20 -3.17
N VAL A 113 -6.99 -5.14 -2.52
CA VAL A 113 -7.31 -6.57 -2.64
C VAL A 113 -8.62 -6.91 -1.92
N LEU A 114 -8.91 -6.28 -0.76
CA LEU A 114 -10.22 -6.41 -0.11
C LEU A 114 -11.36 -5.92 -1.03
N VAL A 115 -11.20 -4.73 -1.63
CA VAL A 115 -12.18 -4.18 -2.59
C VAL A 115 -12.30 -5.07 -3.83
N PHE A 116 -11.18 -5.54 -4.37
CA PHE A 116 -11.17 -6.46 -5.51
C PHE A 116 -11.95 -7.75 -5.20
N GLY A 117 -11.73 -8.35 -4.03
CA GLY A 117 -12.48 -9.54 -3.61
C GLY A 117 -13.97 -9.27 -3.50
N MET A 118 -14.38 -8.13 -2.98
CA MET A 118 -15.80 -7.75 -2.90
C MET A 118 -16.45 -7.47 -4.26
N VAL A 119 -15.67 -7.04 -5.27
CA VAL A 119 -16.19 -6.74 -6.61
C VAL A 119 -16.26 -7.98 -7.50
N VAL A 120 -15.34 -8.92 -7.32
CA VAL A 120 -15.20 -10.12 -8.16
C VAL A 120 -15.92 -11.34 -7.59
N HIS A 121 -16.21 -11.35 -6.29
CA HIS A 121 -17.08 -12.34 -5.64
C HIS A 121 -18.54 -12.10 -5.97
#